data_AF-A0A354P2V1-F1
#
_entry.id   AF-A0A354P2V1-F1
#
_cell.length_a   1.000
_cell.length_b   1.000
_cell.length_c   1.000
_cell.angle_alpha   90.00
_cell.angle_beta   90.00
_cell.angle_gamma   90.00
#
_symmetry.space_group_name_H-M   'P 1'
#
loop_
_entity.id
_entity.type
_entity.pdbx_description
1 polymer ?
#
loop_
_entity_poly.entity_id
_entity_poly.type
_entity_poly.pdbx_seq_one_letter_code
_entity_poly.pdbx_strand_id
1 'polypeptide(L)'
;MPQSFCVEVKERVFVCGDPKGDRSIVPDAYVTRRPTRKPTQMSGALATTEPVLIELRDEPITEAYLEIIDTTSGEKVVTAIELLSPTNKREGDGNDLYVRKQREYRIAKVNQAEIDLTRTGNRDLVFPMNRIPSNHRATYLACIRRGTVPLKIEVYPMPLSQPLPVIAVPLGIGQKDAPLDLQAAVNACYFNGRYGDIDYSQPLRPTLTQPDAAWCENRLKSLGLNQPLS
;
A
#
# COMPACT_ATOMS: atom_id res chain seq x y z
N MET A 1 -3.32 -12.81 11.67
CA MET A 1 -4.41 -11.84 11.90
C MET A 1 -5.25 -12.31 13.08
N PRO A 2 -5.70 -11.44 14.01
CA PRO A 2 -6.65 -11.82 15.06
C PRO A 2 -8.02 -12.22 14.48
N GLN A 3 -8.75 -13.14 15.12
CA GLN A 3 -10.03 -13.69 14.61
C GLN A 3 -11.19 -12.68 14.50
N SER A 4 -11.08 -11.50 15.13
CA SER A 4 -12.07 -10.42 15.02
C SER A 4 -11.89 -9.55 13.77
N PHE A 5 -10.88 -9.83 12.95
CA PHE A 5 -10.61 -9.10 11.72
C PHE A 5 -10.66 -10.05 10.53
N CYS A 6 -11.31 -9.62 9.46
CA CYS A 6 -11.26 -10.30 8.18
C CYS A 6 -10.47 -9.45 7.18
N VAL A 7 -9.70 -10.11 6.32
CA VAL A 7 -9.08 -9.46 5.16
C VAL A 7 -9.83 -9.93 3.93
N GLU A 8 -10.31 -8.99 3.14
CA GLU A 8 -11.06 -9.27 1.92
C GLU A 8 -10.35 -8.60 0.74
N VAL A 9 -10.27 -9.33 -0.39
CA VAL A 9 -9.57 -8.90 -1.60
C VAL A 9 -10.61 -8.57 -2.67
N LYS A 10 -10.59 -7.32 -3.15
CA LYS A 10 -11.50 -6.72 -4.14
C LYS A 10 -12.98 -7.14 -4.06
N GLU A 11 -13.68 -6.54 -3.11
CA GLU A 11 -15.15 -6.37 -3.12
C GLU A 11 -15.52 -4.88 -3.03
N ARG A 12 -16.79 -4.55 -3.32
CA ARG A 12 -17.30 -3.17 -3.36
C ARG A 12 -17.63 -2.70 -1.95
N VAL A 13 -17.07 -1.56 -1.54
CA VAL A 13 -17.43 -0.89 -0.28
C VAL A 13 -18.20 0.39 -0.58
N PHE A 14 -19.03 0.85 0.36
CA PHE A 14 -19.82 2.07 0.20
C PHE A 14 -19.44 3.10 1.26
N VAL A 15 -19.48 4.36 0.84
CA VAL A 15 -19.38 5.53 1.71
C VAL A 15 -20.78 5.96 2.10
N CYS A 16 -21.10 5.88 3.39
CA CYS A 16 -22.37 6.35 3.94
C CYS A 16 -22.18 7.75 4.55
N GLY A 17 -23.12 8.66 4.26
CA GLY A 17 -23.13 10.03 4.80
C GLY A 17 -22.46 11.11 3.93
N ASP A 18 -22.13 10.82 2.66
CA ASP A 18 -21.67 11.83 1.70
C ASP A 18 -22.87 12.74 1.31
N PRO A 19 -22.75 14.08 1.37
CA PRO A 19 -23.80 15.01 0.90
C PRO A 19 -24.19 14.83 -0.59
N LYS A 20 -23.39 14.12 -1.40
CA LYS A 20 -23.72 13.76 -2.79
C LYS A 20 -24.37 12.37 -2.94
N GLY A 21 -24.74 11.71 -1.83
CA GLY A 21 -25.35 10.38 -1.80
C GLY A 21 -24.34 9.24 -1.65
N ASP A 22 -24.83 8.02 -1.39
CA ASP A 22 -23.99 6.84 -1.18
C ASP A 22 -23.18 6.51 -2.44
N ARG A 23 -21.86 6.38 -2.28
CA ARG A 23 -20.91 6.12 -3.37
C ARG A 23 -20.14 4.83 -3.12
N SER A 24 -19.95 4.04 -4.17
CA SER A 24 -19.09 2.86 -4.12
C SER A 24 -17.61 3.22 -4.34
N ILE A 25 -16.75 2.59 -3.55
CA ILE A 25 -15.28 2.57 -3.66
C ILE A 25 -14.83 1.11 -3.70
N VAL A 26 -13.72 0.80 -4.36
CA VAL A 26 -13.12 -0.54 -4.37
C VAL A 26 -11.64 -0.44 -4.01
N PRO A 27 -11.23 -0.78 -2.77
CA PRO A 27 -9.83 -1.02 -2.42
C PRO A 27 -9.29 -2.31 -3.04
N ASP A 28 -7.96 -2.43 -3.17
CA ASP A 28 -7.35 -3.68 -3.62
C ASP A 28 -7.49 -4.78 -2.57
N ALA A 29 -7.30 -4.42 -1.29
CA ALA A 29 -7.69 -5.24 -0.16
C ALA A 29 -8.11 -4.35 1.02
N TYR A 30 -8.88 -4.90 1.95
CA TYR A 30 -9.27 -4.16 3.14
C TYR A 30 -9.44 -5.10 4.33
N VAL A 31 -9.46 -4.48 5.51
CA VAL A 31 -9.68 -5.15 6.78
C VAL A 31 -10.97 -4.66 7.39
N THR A 32 -11.91 -5.56 7.66
CA THR A 32 -13.12 -5.27 8.45
C THR A 32 -12.98 -5.75 9.87
N ARG A 33 -13.83 -5.23 10.77
CA ARG A 33 -13.95 -5.73 12.14
C ARG A 33 -15.27 -6.47 12.34
N ARG A 34 -15.18 -7.75 12.70
CA ARG A 34 -16.33 -8.62 13.02
C ARG A 34 -16.74 -8.47 14.49
N PRO A 35 -18.05 -8.43 14.81
CA PRO A 35 -18.55 -8.72 16.16
C PRO A 35 -18.19 -10.17 16.54
N THR A 36 -17.59 -10.37 17.71
CA THR A 36 -16.73 -11.52 18.06
C THR A 36 -17.35 -12.93 18.06
N ARG A 37 -16.53 -13.93 17.69
CA ARG A 37 -16.48 -15.28 18.31
C ARG A 37 -15.13 -15.44 19.03
N LYS A 38 -15.10 -16.16 20.18
CA LYS A 38 -13.98 -16.25 21.15
C LYS A 38 -12.59 -16.44 20.50
N PRO A 39 -11.54 -15.72 20.96
CA PRO A 39 -10.22 -15.73 20.34
C PRO A 39 -9.46 -17.03 20.59
N THR A 40 -8.90 -17.61 19.52
CA THR A 40 -7.79 -18.57 19.58
C THR A 40 -6.52 -17.89 19.06
N GLN A 41 -5.46 -17.82 19.87
CA GLN A 41 -4.18 -17.24 19.46
C GLN A 41 -3.48 -18.20 18.48
N MET A 42 -3.25 -17.75 17.24
CA MET A 42 -2.22 -18.34 16.38
C MET A 42 -0.96 -17.50 16.49
N SER A 43 0.11 -18.15 16.97
CA SER A 43 1.42 -17.56 17.22
C SER A 43 2.32 -17.73 15.99
N GLY A 44 2.87 -16.61 15.56
CA GLY A 44 3.85 -16.46 14.49
C GLY A 44 4.16 -14.97 14.40
N ALA A 45 4.94 -14.47 15.37
CA ALA A 45 5.28 -13.05 15.42
C ALA A 45 6.37 -12.76 14.39
N LEU A 46 5.96 -12.42 13.17
CA LEU A 46 6.87 -11.82 12.19
C LEU A 46 7.21 -10.41 12.67
N ALA A 47 8.50 -10.10 12.79
CA ALA A 47 8.96 -8.77 13.16
C ALA A 47 8.68 -7.80 12.00
N THR A 48 8.08 -6.64 12.31
CA THR A 48 7.84 -5.58 11.35
C THR A 48 9.05 -4.67 11.25
N THR A 49 9.31 -4.12 10.06
CA THR A 49 10.33 -3.10 9.83
C THR A 49 9.92 -1.78 10.49
N GLU A 50 10.88 -1.03 11.04
CA GLU A 50 10.61 0.30 11.60
C GLU A 50 10.40 1.33 10.46
N PRO A 51 9.30 2.11 10.48
CA PRO A 51 9.07 3.14 9.47
C PRO A 51 9.81 4.44 9.79
N VAL A 52 9.98 5.26 8.74
CA VAL A 52 10.32 6.67 8.89
C VAL A 52 9.04 7.45 9.17
N LEU A 53 8.98 8.13 10.31
CA LEU A 53 7.81 8.93 10.69
C LEU A 53 7.93 10.36 10.15
N ILE A 54 6.93 10.80 9.38
CA ILE A 54 6.83 12.17 8.85
C ILE A 54 5.59 12.85 9.40
N GLU A 55 5.76 14.07 9.93
CA GLU A 55 4.66 14.89 10.44
C GLU A 55 4.18 15.90 9.38
N LEU A 56 2.87 15.99 9.19
CA LEU A 56 2.19 16.83 8.20
C LEU A 56 1.48 18.00 8.90
N ARG A 57 2.25 18.81 9.63
CA ARG A 57 1.73 19.84 10.56
C ARG A 57 0.81 20.90 9.95
N ASP A 58 0.88 21.11 8.64
CA ASP A 58 0.14 22.15 7.92
C ASP A 58 -1.07 21.59 7.14
N GLU A 59 -1.35 20.29 7.23
CA GLU A 59 -2.46 19.68 6.52
C GLU A 59 -3.79 19.92 7.28
N PRO A 60 -4.84 20.42 6.62
CA PRO A 60 -6.10 20.72 7.29
C PRO A 60 -6.76 19.45 7.83
N ILE A 61 -7.18 19.49 9.08
CA ILE A 61 -7.98 18.42 9.69
C ILE A 61 -9.43 18.61 9.22
N THR A 62 -9.99 17.59 8.56
CA THR A 62 -11.39 17.60 8.15
C THR A 62 -12.25 17.00 9.26
N GLU A 63 -13.28 17.72 9.71
CA GLU A 63 -14.19 17.30 10.81
C GLU A 63 -15.45 16.56 10.34
N ALA A 64 -15.60 16.34 9.02
CA ALA A 64 -16.72 15.56 8.50
C ALA A 64 -16.67 14.10 8.99
N TYR A 65 -17.83 13.47 9.13
CA TYR A 65 -17.95 12.07 9.51
C TYR A 65 -18.50 11.26 8.33
N LEU A 66 -17.73 10.27 7.89
CA LEU A 66 -18.17 9.26 6.92
C LEU A 66 -17.96 7.87 7.51
N GLU A 67 -18.80 6.92 7.12
CA GLU A 67 -18.54 5.51 7.38
C GLU A 67 -18.31 4.77 6.07
N ILE A 68 -17.33 3.87 6.07
CA ILE A 68 -17.06 2.99 4.94
C ILE A 68 -17.38 1.57 5.38
N ILE A 69 -18.32 0.95 4.70
CA ILE A 69 -18.82 -0.39 5.00
C ILE A 69 -18.57 -1.32 3.82
N ASP A 70 -18.20 -2.55 4.12
CA ASP A 70 -18.26 -3.63 3.14
C ASP A 70 -19.73 -4.00 2.86
N THR A 71 -20.05 -4.22 1.58
CA THR A 71 -21.41 -4.54 1.15
C THR A 71 -21.81 -5.98 1.34
N THR A 72 -20.85 -6.89 1.37
CA THR A 72 -21.12 -8.32 1.52
C THR A 72 -21.42 -8.63 2.97
N SER A 73 -20.59 -8.14 3.89
CA SER A 73 -20.73 -8.39 5.33
C SER A 73 -21.52 -7.32 6.09
N GLY A 74 -21.63 -6.10 5.55
CA GLY A 74 -22.15 -4.93 6.28
C GLY A 74 -21.19 -4.40 7.34
N GLU A 75 -19.96 -4.91 7.41
CA GLU A 75 -18.99 -4.55 8.45
C GLU A 75 -18.23 -3.27 8.12
N LYS A 76 -17.87 -2.53 9.17
CA LYS A 76 -17.05 -1.33 9.03
C LYS A 76 -15.63 -1.68 8.59
N VAL A 77 -15.16 -1.01 7.54
CA VAL A 77 -13.77 -1.05 7.11
C VAL A 77 -12.90 -0.28 8.10
N VAL A 78 -11.84 -0.93 8.57
CA VAL A 78 -10.88 -0.35 9.52
C VAL A 78 -9.59 0.08 8.81
N THR A 79 -9.15 -0.70 7.82
CA THR A 79 -7.92 -0.41 7.08
C THR A 79 -8.12 -0.73 5.60
N ALA A 80 -7.84 0.23 4.74
CA ALA A 80 -7.78 0.06 3.29
C ALA A 80 -6.32 -0.15 2.86
N ILE A 81 -6.08 -1.14 2.01
CA ILE A 81 -4.78 -1.45 1.43
C ILE A 81 -4.89 -1.21 -0.09
N GLU A 82 -4.04 -0.32 -0.60
CA GLU A 82 -4.03 0.14 -1.98
C GLU A 82 -2.70 -0.20 -2.65
N LEU A 83 -2.74 -0.82 -3.82
CA LEU A 83 -1.61 -0.94 -4.72
C LEU A 83 -1.69 0.17 -5.76
N LEU A 84 -0.72 1.08 -5.72
CA LEU A 84 -0.70 2.21 -6.64
C LEU A 84 -0.45 1.74 -8.08
N SER A 85 -1.29 2.24 -8.99
CA SER A 85 -1.11 2.07 -10.43
C SER A 85 -0.46 3.32 -11.06
N PRO A 86 0.15 3.20 -12.25
CA PRO A 86 0.65 4.36 -12.99
C PRO A 86 -0.43 5.43 -13.24
N THR A 87 -1.68 5.03 -13.44
CA THR A 87 -2.81 5.92 -13.71
C THR A 87 -3.16 6.79 -12.50
N ASN A 88 -2.96 6.29 -11.26
CA ASN A 88 -3.16 7.11 -10.06
C ASN A 88 -2.12 8.22 -9.94
N LYS A 89 -0.98 8.09 -10.62
CA LYS A 89 0.16 9.02 -10.57
C LYS A 89 0.30 9.85 -11.86
N ARG A 90 -0.77 10.02 -12.61
CA ARG A 90 -0.83 10.86 -13.81
C ARG A 90 -2.05 11.74 -13.73
N GLU A 91 -1.93 13.00 -14.11
CA GLU A 91 -3.05 13.93 -14.14
C GLU A 91 -4.21 13.37 -14.99
N GLY A 92 -5.43 13.66 -14.55
CA GLY A 92 -6.67 13.20 -15.18
C GLY A 92 -7.52 12.32 -14.25
N ASP A 93 -8.63 11.81 -14.81
CA ASP A 93 -9.72 11.17 -14.06
C ASP A 93 -9.26 10.10 -13.07
N GLY A 94 -8.25 9.30 -13.42
CA GLY A 94 -7.76 8.24 -12.54
C GLY A 94 -7.01 8.74 -11.31
N ASN A 95 -6.30 9.88 -11.40
CA ASN A 95 -5.74 10.53 -10.22
C ASN A 95 -6.82 11.26 -9.44
N ASP A 96 -7.75 11.95 -10.10
CA ASP A 96 -8.85 12.65 -9.42
C ASP A 96 -9.70 11.68 -8.57
N LEU A 97 -10.04 10.52 -9.14
CA LEU A 97 -10.75 9.46 -8.43
C LEU A 97 -9.94 8.93 -7.24
N TYR A 98 -8.62 8.78 -7.39
CA TYR A 98 -7.75 8.28 -6.34
C TYR A 98 -7.56 9.27 -5.20
N VAL A 99 -7.31 10.55 -5.50
CA VAL A 99 -7.17 11.62 -4.50
C VAL A 99 -8.50 11.82 -3.76
N ARG A 100 -9.64 11.72 -4.45
CA ARG A 100 -10.94 11.71 -3.80
C ARG A 100 -11.09 10.54 -2.83
N LYS A 101 -10.69 9.34 -3.24
CA LYS A 101 -10.70 8.13 -2.41
C LYS A 101 -9.82 8.29 -1.16
N GLN A 102 -8.60 8.85 -1.29
CA GLN A 102 -7.75 9.22 -0.15
C GLN A 102 -8.44 10.19 0.82
N ARG A 103 -9.17 11.19 0.29
CA ARG A 103 -9.95 12.12 1.11
C ARG A 103 -11.08 11.42 1.85
N GLU A 104 -11.82 10.54 1.19
CA GLU A 104 -12.91 9.77 1.79
C GLU A 104 -12.40 8.86 2.92
N TYR A 105 -11.25 8.20 2.75
CA TYR A 105 -10.59 7.45 3.83
C TYR A 105 -10.20 8.31 5.03
N ARG A 106 -9.61 9.49 4.78
CA ARG A 106 -9.23 10.44 5.85
C ARG A 106 -10.45 10.90 6.64
N ILE A 107 -11.53 11.27 5.96
CA ILE A 107 -12.77 11.71 6.60
C ILE A 107 -13.41 10.57 7.40
N ALA A 108 -13.40 9.36 6.85
CA ALA A 108 -13.95 8.17 7.52
C ALA A 108 -13.07 7.63 8.66
N LYS A 109 -11.88 8.22 8.88
CA LYS A 109 -10.86 7.75 9.84
C LYS A 109 -10.49 6.28 9.62
N VAL A 110 -10.51 5.84 8.35
CA VAL A 110 -10.01 4.53 7.93
C VAL A 110 -8.49 4.63 7.83
N ASN A 111 -7.77 3.62 8.35
CA ASN A 111 -6.33 3.58 8.13
C ASN A 111 -6.06 3.27 6.66
N GLN A 112 -5.03 3.88 6.08
CA GLN A 112 -4.68 3.70 4.69
C GLN A 112 -3.25 3.17 4.59
N ALA A 113 -3.06 2.04 3.93
CA ALA A 113 -1.76 1.50 3.57
C ALA A 113 -1.62 1.51 2.04
N GLU A 114 -0.74 2.36 1.53
CA GLU A 114 -0.53 2.57 0.09
C GLU A 114 0.82 1.99 -0.30
N ILE A 115 0.84 1.08 -1.27
CA ILE A 115 2.04 0.34 -1.70
C ILE A 115 2.31 0.69 -3.16
N ASP A 116 3.43 1.36 -3.43
CA ASP A 116 3.85 1.72 -4.78
C ASP A 116 5.03 0.88 -5.27
N LEU A 117 4.71 -0.17 -6.01
CA LEU A 117 5.68 -1.02 -6.71
C LEU A 117 5.90 -0.58 -8.18
N THR A 118 5.45 0.62 -8.55
CA THR A 118 5.52 1.11 -9.94
C THR A 118 6.50 2.26 -10.08
N ARG A 119 7.29 2.27 -11.16
CA ARG A 119 8.36 3.26 -11.40
C ARG A 119 7.93 4.45 -12.24
N THR A 120 6.76 4.39 -12.88
CA THR A 120 6.23 5.46 -13.73
C THR A 120 5.24 6.36 -13.00
N GLY A 121 5.07 7.58 -13.51
CA GLY A 121 4.12 8.56 -12.97
C GLY A 121 4.76 9.46 -11.91
N ASN A 122 4.06 10.53 -11.56
CA ASN A 122 4.49 11.50 -10.57
C ASN A 122 3.92 11.15 -9.18
N ARG A 123 4.80 10.77 -8.25
CA ARG A 123 4.41 10.46 -6.86
C ARG A 123 3.94 11.71 -6.09
N ASP A 124 4.32 12.92 -6.52
CA ASP A 124 3.87 14.16 -5.88
C ASP A 124 2.34 14.33 -5.93
N LEU A 125 1.67 13.64 -6.87
CA LEU A 125 0.22 13.67 -7.03
C LEU A 125 -0.54 12.81 -6.02
N VAL A 126 0.14 11.91 -5.30
CA VAL A 126 -0.50 10.96 -4.37
C VAL A 126 0.17 10.90 -3.01
N PHE A 127 1.44 11.29 -2.91
CA PHE A 127 2.22 11.32 -1.68
C PHE A 127 2.79 12.72 -1.42
N PRO A 128 2.96 13.13 -0.15
CA PRO A 128 3.60 14.39 0.20
C PRO A 128 5.13 14.27 0.08
N MET A 129 5.62 13.96 -1.11
CA MET A 129 7.03 13.67 -1.38
C MET A 129 7.96 14.80 -0.96
N ASN A 130 7.51 16.06 -1.07
CA ASN A 130 8.25 17.23 -0.60
C ASN A 130 8.52 17.22 0.92
N ARG A 131 7.71 16.50 1.71
CA ARG A 131 7.91 16.32 3.15
C ARG A 131 8.78 15.09 3.48
N ILE A 132 8.96 14.17 2.53
CA ILE A 132 9.81 12.99 2.72
C ILE A 132 11.26 13.40 2.43
N PRO A 133 12.20 13.23 3.39
CA PRO A 133 13.62 13.50 3.17
C PRO A 133 14.18 12.70 1.99
N SER A 134 15.08 13.31 1.21
CA SER A 134 15.59 12.73 -0.04
C SER A 134 16.26 11.36 0.15
N ASN A 135 16.94 11.14 1.27
CA ASN A 135 17.57 9.86 1.65
C ASN A 135 16.56 8.73 1.94
N HIS A 136 15.27 9.06 2.09
CA HIS A 136 14.18 8.10 2.28
C HIS A 136 13.31 7.92 1.03
N ARG A 137 13.64 8.60 -0.08
CA ARG A 137 12.95 8.45 -1.37
C ARG A 137 13.60 7.31 -2.16
N ALA A 138 13.10 6.10 -1.98
CA ALA A 138 13.59 4.90 -2.67
C ALA A 138 12.87 4.64 -4.02
N THR A 139 13.37 3.66 -4.77
CA THR A 139 12.80 3.18 -6.04
C THR A 139 11.32 2.84 -5.90
N TYR A 140 10.96 2.18 -4.79
CA TYR A 140 9.59 1.88 -4.38
C TYR A 140 9.32 2.43 -2.98
N LEU A 141 8.05 2.65 -2.67
CA LEU A 141 7.62 3.22 -1.38
C LEU A 141 6.33 2.57 -0.91
N ALA A 142 6.22 2.34 0.39
CA ALA A 142 4.93 2.13 1.04
C ALA A 142 4.69 3.23 2.07
N CYS A 143 3.46 3.71 2.15
CA CYS A 143 3.04 4.76 3.07
C CYS A 143 1.87 4.25 3.89
N ILE A 144 1.92 4.37 5.21
CA ILE A 144 0.78 4.08 6.09
C ILE A 144 0.35 5.37 6.77
N ARG A 145 -0.92 5.73 6.62
CA ARG A 145 -1.57 6.80 7.37
C ARG A 145 -2.61 6.20 8.28
N ARG A 146 -2.44 6.35 9.59
CA ARG A 146 -3.42 5.88 10.57
C ARG A 146 -4.59 6.86 10.63
N GLY A 147 -5.82 6.34 10.61
CA GLY A 147 -7.03 7.17 10.64
C GLY A 147 -7.19 7.97 11.94
N THR A 148 -6.51 7.56 13.01
CA THR A 148 -6.57 8.19 14.34
C THR A 148 -5.54 9.31 14.53
N VAL A 149 -4.47 9.30 13.74
CA VAL A 149 -3.40 10.31 13.77
C VAL A 149 -3.09 10.78 12.35
N PRO A 150 -4.07 11.40 11.67
CA PRO A 150 -4.00 11.62 10.21
C PRO A 150 -2.87 12.57 9.79
N LEU A 151 -2.30 13.35 10.71
CA LEU A 151 -1.15 14.24 10.44
C LEU A 151 0.21 13.53 10.56
N LYS A 152 0.23 12.21 10.72
CA LYS A 152 1.45 11.40 10.70
C LYS A 152 1.35 10.37 9.59
N ILE A 153 2.43 10.24 8.84
CA ILE A 153 2.60 9.14 7.89
C ILE A 153 3.84 8.33 8.25
N GLU A 154 3.70 7.04 8.13
CA GLU A 154 4.78 6.05 8.24
C GLU A 154 5.25 5.74 6.82
N VAL A 155 6.51 6.01 6.54
CA VAL A 155 7.11 5.76 5.23
C VAL A 155 8.06 4.58 5.34
N TYR A 156 7.91 3.61 4.44
CA TYR A 156 8.77 2.46 4.28
C TYR A 156 9.52 2.59 2.94
N PRO A 157 10.78 3.07 2.95
CA PRO A 157 11.63 3.06 1.76
C PRO A 157 11.92 1.64 1.32
N MET A 158 11.72 1.36 0.03
CA MET A 158 11.94 0.03 -0.56
C MET A 158 12.91 0.17 -1.75
N PRO A 159 14.24 0.24 -1.49
CA PRO A 159 15.23 0.31 -2.55
C PRO A 159 15.26 -1.00 -3.32
N LEU A 160 15.46 -0.93 -4.64
CA LEU A 160 15.44 -2.12 -5.51
C LEU A 160 16.44 -3.20 -5.09
N SER A 161 17.56 -2.77 -4.51
CA SER A 161 18.68 -3.64 -4.13
C SER A 161 18.50 -4.40 -2.81
N GLN A 162 17.40 -4.19 -2.10
CA GLN A 162 17.11 -4.83 -0.82
C GLN A 162 15.79 -5.62 -0.87
N PRO A 163 15.61 -6.64 0.00
CA PRO A 163 14.33 -7.30 0.16
C PRO A 163 13.23 -6.30 0.55
N LEU A 164 12.00 -6.56 0.09
CA LEU A 164 10.84 -5.78 0.51
C LEU A 164 10.58 -5.98 2.02
N PRO A 165 10.17 -4.93 2.74
CA PRO A 165 9.98 -4.97 4.19
C PRO A 165 8.70 -5.71 4.59
N VAL A 166 8.63 -6.06 5.88
CA VAL A 166 7.38 -6.45 6.55
C VAL A 166 6.76 -5.18 7.13
N ILE A 167 5.65 -4.71 6.58
CA ILE A 167 5.01 -3.47 7.03
C ILE A 167 3.98 -3.74 8.14
N ALA A 168 3.82 -2.78 9.06
CA ALA A 168 2.89 -2.89 10.18
C ALA A 168 1.51 -2.32 9.81
N VAL A 169 0.58 -3.19 9.39
CA VAL A 169 -0.77 -2.80 8.97
C VAL A 169 -1.65 -2.58 10.21
N PRO A 170 -2.15 -1.35 10.45
CA PRO A 170 -2.98 -1.07 11.62
C PRO A 170 -4.31 -1.83 11.57
N LEU A 171 -4.80 -2.27 12.73
CA LEU A 171 -6.09 -2.96 12.87
C LEU A 171 -7.11 -2.16 13.71
N GLY A 172 -6.84 -0.87 13.92
CA GLY A 172 -7.68 0.02 14.73
C GLY A 172 -7.15 0.25 16.15
N ILE A 173 -7.87 1.08 16.91
CA ILE A 173 -7.44 1.57 18.22
C ILE A 173 -7.24 0.42 19.21
N GLY A 174 -6.09 0.42 19.89
CA GLY A 174 -5.78 -0.55 20.96
C GLY A 174 -5.46 -1.96 20.46
N GLN A 175 -5.39 -2.17 19.15
CA GLN A 175 -5.01 -3.45 18.55
C GLN A 175 -3.55 -3.43 18.13
N LYS A 176 -2.87 -4.57 18.27
CA LYS A 176 -1.55 -4.75 17.70
C LYS A 176 -1.66 -4.77 16.17
N ASP A 177 -0.77 -4.05 15.50
CA ASP A 177 -0.70 -4.07 14.04
C ASP A 177 -0.43 -5.48 13.52
N ALA A 178 -0.97 -5.76 12.34
CA ALA A 178 -0.72 -6.99 11.64
C ALA A 178 0.53 -6.86 10.76
N PRO A 179 1.48 -7.81 10.84
CA PRO A 179 2.58 -7.84 9.90
C PRO A 179 2.08 -8.23 8.50
N LEU A 180 2.44 -7.45 7.49
CA LEU A 180 2.26 -7.79 6.08
C LEU A 180 3.64 -7.95 5.42
N ASP A 181 3.99 -9.19 5.11
CA ASP A 181 5.24 -9.54 4.42
C ASP A 181 5.11 -9.26 2.91
N LEU A 182 5.61 -8.09 2.48
CA LEU A 182 5.54 -7.69 1.08
C LEU A 182 6.42 -8.56 0.18
N GLN A 183 7.56 -9.04 0.69
CA GLN A 183 8.44 -9.91 -0.09
C GLN A 183 7.76 -11.25 -0.36
N ALA A 184 7.16 -11.86 0.65
CA ALA A 184 6.41 -13.11 0.49
C ALA A 184 5.22 -12.94 -0.46
N ALA A 185 4.48 -11.83 -0.35
CA ALA A 185 3.36 -11.53 -1.23
C ALA A 185 3.80 -11.38 -2.69
N VAL A 186 4.86 -10.61 -2.96
CA VAL A 186 5.40 -10.45 -4.31
C VAL A 186 5.96 -11.76 -4.86
N ASN A 187 6.66 -12.55 -4.04
CA ASN A 187 7.16 -13.86 -4.45
C ASN A 187 6.01 -14.80 -4.84
N ALA A 188 4.94 -14.84 -4.04
CA ALA A 188 3.77 -15.66 -4.36
C ALA A 188 3.15 -15.25 -5.70
N CYS A 189 3.00 -13.95 -5.96
CA CYS A 189 2.54 -13.45 -7.26
C CYS A 189 3.49 -13.82 -8.40
N TYR A 190 4.80 -13.72 -8.17
CA TYR A 190 5.83 -14.06 -9.16
C TYR A 190 5.74 -15.53 -9.59
N PHE A 191 5.70 -16.44 -8.61
CA PHE A 191 5.64 -17.88 -8.85
C PHE A 191 4.29 -18.31 -9.45
N ASN A 192 3.18 -17.83 -8.89
CA ASN A 192 1.85 -18.20 -9.38
C ASN A 192 1.56 -17.65 -10.79
N GLY A 193 2.10 -16.46 -11.10
CA GLY A 193 1.98 -15.85 -12.42
C GLY A 193 2.94 -16.41 -13.47
N ARG A 194 3.80 -17.38 -13.10
CA ARG A 194 4.83 -17.97 -13.97
C ARG A 194 5.74 -16.91 -14.63
N TYR A 195 6.06 -15.85 -13.89
CA TYR A 195 6.90 -14.76 -14.39
C TYR A 195 8.39 -15.13 -14.51
N GLY A 196 8.75 -16.40 -14.32
CA GLY A 196 10.07 -16.94 -14.64
C GLY A 196 10.41 -16.87 -16.12
N ASP A 197 9.41 -16.81 -16.99
CA ASP A 197 9.56 -16.82 -18.45
C ASP A 197 9.74 -15.40 -19.03
N ILE A 198 9.95 -14.37 -18.19
CA ILE A 198 10.21 -12.99 -18.65
C ILE A 198 11.57 -12.93 -19.34
N ASP A 199 11.61 -12.33 -20.54
CA ASP A 199 12.85 -12.00 -21.22
C ASP A 199 13.56 -10.84 -20.52
N TYR A 200 14.50 -11.17 -19.62
CA TYR A 200 15.32 -10.22 -18.87
C TYR A 200 16.40 -9.51 -19.71
N SER A 201 16.57 -9.87 -20.99
CA SER A 201 17.48 -9.16 -21.90
C SER A 201 16.89 -7.85 -22.43
N GLN A 202 15.57 -7.67 -22.33
CA GLN A 202 14.90 -6.47 -22.81
C GLN A 202 15.22 -5.26 -21.93
N PRO A 203 15.38 -4.06 -22.53
CA PRO A 203 15.64 -2.85 -21.77
C PRO A 203 14.44 -2.48 -20.89
N LEU A 204 14.71 -2.19 -19.62
CA LEU A 204 13.69 -1.73 -18.67
C LEU A 204 13.15 -0.36 -19.09
N ARG A 205 11.81 -0.23 -19.07
CA ARG A 205 11.10 1.03 -19.23
C ARG A 205 10.25 1.31 -17.98
N PRO A 206 10.41 2.47 -17.31
CA PRO A 206 11.44 3.48 -17.52
C PRO A 206 12.83 2.91 -17.23
N THR A 207 13.89 3.65 -17.58
CA THR A 207 15.26 3.26 -17.22
C THR A 207 15.46 3.32 -15.70
N LEU A 208 16.40 2.52 -15.18
CA LEU A 208 16.79 2.59 -13.78
C LEU A 208 17.79 3.74 -13.56
N THR A 209 17.91 4.17 -12.31
CA THR A 209 19.03 5.03 -11.90
C THR A 209 20.35 4.27 -12.07
N GLN A 210 21.47 4.99 -12.20
CA GLN A 210 22.77 4.33 -12.40
C GLN A 210 23.13 3.31 -11.30
N PRO A 211 22.92 3.59 -9.99
CA PRO A 211 23.17 2.60 -8.95
C PRO A 211 22.27 1.37 -9.05
N ASP A 212 20.97 1.56 -9.30
CA ASP A 212 20.01 0.47 -9.44
C ASP A 212 20.30 -0.38 -10.67
N ALA A 213 20.68 0.25 -11.80
CA ALA A 213 21.03 -0.43 -13.03
C ALA A 213 22.26 -1.33 -12.85
N ALA A 214 23.32 -0.81 -12.22
CA ALA A 214 24.54 -1.57 -11.95
C ALA A 214 24.28 -2.77 -11.03
N TRP A 215 23.46 -2.58 -9.99
CA TRP A 215 23.04 -3.68 -9.11
C TRP A 215 22.25 -4.74 -9.89
N CYS A 216 21.28 -4.32 -10.70
CA CYS A 216 20.41 -5.23 -11.45
C CYS A 216 21.20 -6.06 -12.46
N GLU A 217 22.14 -5.43 -13.19
CA GLU A 217 23.02 -6.11 -14.14
C GLU A 217 23.89 -7.18 -13.45
N ASN A 218 24.49 -6.84 -12.31
CA ASN A 218 25.28 -7.79 -11.53
C ASN A 218 24.42 -8.97 -11.02
N ARG A 219 23.17 -8.69 -10.61
CA ARG A 219 22.24 -9.72 -10.15
C ARG A 219 21.83 -10.65 -11.28
N LEU A 220 21.48 -10.12 -12.45
CA LEU A 220 21.12 -10.93 -13.62
C LEU A 220 22.30 -11.79 -14.11
N LYS A 221 23.52 -11.24 -14.12
CA LYS A 221 24.75 -12.00 -14.40
C LYS A 221 24.94 -13.15 -13.42
N SER A 222 24.78 -12.91 -12.11
CA SER A 222 24.93 -13.98 -11.10
C SER A 222 23.89 -15.10 -11.22
N LEU A 223 22.74 -14.82 -11.82
CA LEU A 223 21.65 -15.76 -12.04
C LEU A 223 21.67 -16.40 -13.45
N GLY A 224 22.59 -16.00 -14.32
CA GLY A 224 22.65 -16.47 -15.71
C GLY A 224 21.53 -15.95 -16.61
N LEU A 225 20.80 -14.91 -16.20
CA LEU A 225 19.59 -14.42 -16.89
C LEU A 225 19.84 -13.30 -17.91
N ASN A 226 21.10 -12.91 -18.13
CA ASN A 226 21.47 -11.80 -19.02
C ASN A 226 21.95 -12.28 -20.41
N GLN A 227 21.50 -13.44 -20.87
CA GLN A 227 21.82 -13.98 -22.19
C GLN A 227 20.55 -14.02 -23.06
N PRO A 228 20.64 -13.69 -24.37
CA PRO A 228 19.51 -13.86 -25.26
C PRO A 228 19.11 -15.35 -25.31
N LEU A 229 17.80 -15.62 -25.35
CA LEU A 229 17.28 -16.98 -25.60
C LEU A 229 17.84 -17.45 -26.96
N SER A 230 18.69 -18.48 -26.92
CA SER A 230 19.28 -19.14 -28.08
C SER A 230 18.29 -20.00 -28.84
#